data_AF-A0A9X0X3G9-F1
#
_entry.id   AF-A0A9X0X3G9-F1
#
_cell.length_a   1.000
_cell.length_b   1.000
_cell.length_c   1.000
_cell.angle_alpha   90.00
_cell.angle_beta   90.00
_cell.angle_gamma   90.00
#
_symmetry.space_group_name_H-M   'P 1'
#
loop_
_entity.id
_entity.type
_entity.pdbx_description
1 polymer ?
#
loop_
_entity_poly.entity_id
_entity_poly.type
_entity_poly.pdbx_seq_one_letter_code
_entity_poly.pdbx_strand_id
1 'polypeptide(L)'
;MPTPPTPLFFPEALHAPGHWNDLGKIHGLTRKDFEWLSHLELASQTLRLQQTPSMFAEKILLKSDALDPIPLAGSFVLSLTPNDKGEILYTPYAGIKKFDSRAALTEQLNSQLNSVTEDDDLLAFMSLSARKTLAAATSIQVSFQAIEGEIFEDQRTVITEYQRVNEQAMLDELVKLPTLTSLLTTLLDELLQSPFPGLDQSQTRLNFYSVTPADDGNQQSASSRWINSMSLSDAVLSYYRHQRWPSGQSHEFSHPEKKSTSIDQGHWETAVKTASSKLISLLSGKLQHYWDSAAADGASRRDFFSRAIREKARAEFLIKREADIIDPEQSQALHQLIQLSAGTPSTLSLETVRLWEYEANYVELAGSLMISHSSSNAFLYTPAQGLQVLKDHQDLKDTLLSKFSAVGHEDELYGLLSLDERNRFIGFNHPQVSGEVISGSIFKKLFEAIITKQLQNMEYVLQVYRHSDGTVNVHALLDKALDIRSMISDQLLTLNVQGRWSTRPVLSGKQLPSLVLADKAAAFVKTFSDVKSLLSAEFASQPIESLALQSVYLEKLKPRIAHAFSVGLRGFSIRAGRFCGRLRPGSKFSRQSAAQRRN
;
A
#
# COMPACT_ATOMS: atom_id res chain seq x y z
N MET A 1 28.15 -9.13 33.37
CA MET A 1 28.53 -9.60 32.03
C MET A 1 29.04 -8.40 31.27
N PRO A 2 30.24 -8.44 30.65
CA PRO A 2 30.66 -7.36 29.76
C PRO A 2 29.68 -7.27 28.58
N THR A 3 29.34 -6.04 28.18
CA THR A 3 28.51 -5.79 27.01
C THR A 3 29.21 -6.40 25.79
N PRO A 4 28.51 -7.21 24.96
CA PRO A 4 29.13 -7.73 23.74
C PRO A 4 29.59 -6.56 22.86
N PRO A 5 30.72 -6.72 22.15
CA PRO A 5 31.22 -5.66 21.28
C PRO A 5 30.23 -5.37 20.15
N THR A 6 30.16 -4.10 19.73
CA THR A 6 29.37 -3.68 18.57
C THR A 6 29.75 -4.54 17.35
N PRO A 7 28.79 -5.07 16.58
CA PRO A 7 29.10 -5.87 15.39
C PRO A 7 29.99 -5.12 14.39
N LEU A 8 30.90 -5.85 13.74
CA LEU A 8 31.75 -5.33 12.67
C LEU A 8 31.11 -5.62 11.31
N PHE A 9 30.90 -4.62 10.46
CA PHE A 9 30.38 -4.80 9.10
C PHE A 9 31.45 -4.48 8.05
N PHE A 10 31.12 -4.74 6.77
CA PHE A 10 32.06 -4.57 5.67
C PHE A 10 32.44 -3.12 5.38
N PRO A 11 31.54 -2.12 5.46
CA PRO A 11 31.93 -0.73 5.30
C PRO A 11 33.08 -0.32 6.24
N GLU A 12 33.01 -0.68 7.52
CA GLU A 12 34.08 -0.38 8.47
C GLU A 12 35.32 -1.25 8.22
N ALA A 13 35.13 -2.54 7.90
CA ALA A 13 36.25 -3.44 7.65
C ALA A 13 37.05 -3.08 6.40
N LEU A 14 36.41 -2.60 5.33
CA LEU A 14 37.03 -2.30 4.04
C LEU A 14 37.58 -0.87 3.96
N HIS A 15 36.88 0.11 4.56
CA HIS A 15 37.17 1.52 4.31
C HIS A 15 37.88 2.25 5.47
N ALA A 16 38.17 1.56 6.59
CA ALA A 16 38.81 2.15 7.76
C ALA A 16 40.19 1.52 8.12
N PRO A 17 41.20 1.54 7.22
CA PRO A 17 42.50 0.90 7.47
C PRO A 17 43.26 1.47 8.67
N GLY A 18 42.99 2.73 9.03
CA GLY A 18 43.54 3.35 10.24
C GLY A 18 43.05 2.72 11.57
N HIS A 19 41.92 2.00 11.54
CA HIS A 19 41.27 1.42 12.72
C HIS A 19 41.41 -0.11 12.83
N TRP A 20 42.02 -0.77 11.84
CA TRP A 20 42.14 -2.24 11.79
C TRP A 20 42.84 -2.85 13.00
N ASN A 21 43.81 -2.16 13.62
CA ASN A 21 44.50 -2.69 14.80
C ASN A 21 43.58 -2.79 16.02
N ASP A 22 42.67 -1.84 16.19
CA ASP A 22 41.74 -1.82 17.33
C ASP A 22 40.55 -2.74 17.04
N LEU A 23 39.99 -2.68 15.83
CA LEU A 23 38.94 -3.60 15.37
C LEU A 23 39.40 -5.06 15.41
N GLY A 24 40.65 -5.33 15.01
CA GLY A 24 41.24 -6.66 15.05
C GLY A 24 41.31 -7.25 16.45
N LYS A 25 41.66 -6.44 17.46
CA LYS A 25 41.67 -6.87 18.88
C LYS A 25 40.27 -7.19 19.40
N ILE A 26 39.26 -6.41 18.98
CA ILE A 26 37.88 -6.58 19.42
C ILE A 26 37.24 -7.81 18.77
N HIS A 27 37.50 -8.04 17.48
CA HIS A 27 36.81 -9.05 16.65
C HIS A 27 37.64 -10.30 16.36
N GLY A 28 38.86 -10.41 16.89
CA GLY A 28 39.74 -11.56 16.65
C GLY A 28 40.25 -11.65 15.22
N LEU A 29 40.40 -10.52 14.54
CA LEU A 29 40.90 -10.42 13.16
C LEU A 29 42.32 -9.88 13.12
N THR A 30 43.15 -10.44 12.24
CA THR A 30 44.50 -9.93 11.98
C THR A 30 44.49 -8.88 10.87
N ARG A 31 45.54 -8.05 10.79
CA ARG A 31 45.70 -7.10 9.68
C ARG A 31 45.64 -7.76 8.30
N LYS A 32 46.22 -8.97 8.17
CA LYS A 32 46.16 -9.74 6.92
C LYS A 32 44.73 -10.16 6.59
N ASP A 33 43.92 -10.47 7.60
CA ASP A 33 42.50 -10.80 7.39
C ASP A 33 41.76 -9.60 6.79
N PHE A 34 41.97 -8.38 7.31
CA PHE A 34 41.38 -7.17 6.74
C PHE A 34 41.84 -6.88 5.31
N GLU A 35 43.14 -7.03 5.02
CA GLU A 35 43.67 -6.88 3.65
C GLU A 35 43.04 -7.92 2.71
N TRP A 36 42.87 -9.16 3.18
CA TRP A 36 42.23 -10.24 2.42
C TRP A 36 40.73 -10.01 2.17
N LEU A 37 40.01 -9.34 3.08
CA LEU A 37 38.59 -8.99 2.88
C LEU A 37 38.38 -8.10 1.64
N SER A 38 39.38 -7.34 1.18
CA SER A 38 39.27 -6.55 -0.05
C SER A 38 38.97 -7.40 -1.29
N HIS A 39 39.29 -8.69 -1.28
CA HIS A 39 38.97 -9.60 -2.40
C HIS A 39 37.47 -9.82 -2.59
N LEU A 40 36.62 -9.41 -1.64
CA LEU A 40 35.16 -9.43 -1.75
C LEU A 40 34.63 -8.60 -2.92
N GLU A 41 35.34 -7.52 -3.28
CA GLU A 41 34.97 -6.62 -4.38
C GLU A 41 35.20 -7.25 -5.77
N LEU A 42 35.84 -8.42 -5.84
CA LEU A 42 36.09 -9.11 -7.10
C LEU A 42 34.83 -9.76 -7.66
N ALA A 43 34.60 -9.54 -8.96
CA ALA A 43 33.35 -9.89 -9.65
C ALA A 43 33.05 -11.40 -9.81
N SER A 44 34.00 -12.29 -9.50
CA SER A 44 33.77 -13.74 -9.64
C SER A 44 34.58 -14.59 -8.67
N GLN A 45 34.09 -15.81 -8.42
CA GLN A 45 34.78 -16.83 -7.64
C GLN A 45 36.15 -17.20 -8.25
N THR A 46 36.25 -17.21 -9.58
CA THR A 46 37.50 -17.52 -10.28
C THR A 46 38.58 -16.48 -9.98
N LEU A 47 38.23 -15.18 -10.01
CA LEU A 47 39.17 -14.09 -9.68
C LEU A 47 39.59 -14.14 -8.21
N ARG A 48 38.66 -14.47 -7.32
CA ARG A 48 38.92 -14.63 -5.87
C ARG A 48 39.87 -15.81 -5.58
N LEU A 49 39.79 -16.89 -6.34
CA LEU A 49 40.72 -18.03 -6.22
C LEU A 49 42.14 -17.73 -6.72
N GLN A 50 42.30 -16.80 -7.66
CA GLN A 50 43.60 -16.40 -8.20
C GLN A 50 44.41 -15.52 -7.23
N GLN A 51 43.78 -14.98 -6.19
CA GLN A 51 44.46 -14.15 -5.21
C GLN A 51 45.34 -14.99 -4.27
N THR A 52 46.32 -14.34 -3.65
CA THR A 52 47.18 -14.97 -2.64
C THR A 52 47.12 -14.17 -1.33
N PRO A 53 46.48 -14.69 -0.27
CA PRO A 53 45.77 -15.97 -0.19
C PRO A 53 44.44 -15.96 -0.95
N SER A 54 44.04 -17.13 -1.46
CA SER A 54 42.80 -17.32 -2.23
C SER A 54 41.57 -17.10 -1.35
N MET A 55 40.47 -16.63 -1.91
CA MET A 55 39.18 -16.51 -1.22
C MET A 55 38.13 -17.42 -1.86
N PHE A 56 37.44 -18.20 -1.05
CA PHE A 56 36.25 -18.95 -1.45
C PHE A 56 35.03 -18.37 -0.75
N ALA A 57 33.96 -18.04 -1.50
CA ALA A 57 32.73 -17.49 -0.91
C ALA A 57 31.56 -18.41 -1.20
N GLU A 58 30.75 -18.66 -0.18
CA GLU A 58 29.65 -19.61 -0.24
C GLU A 58 28.38 -19.05 0.39
N LYS A 59 27.25 -19.38 -0.22
CA LYS A 59 25.93 -19.28 0.40
C LYS A 59 25.77 -20.38 1.43
N ILE A 60 25.02 -20.06 2.47
CA ILE A 60 24.54 -21.02 3.44
C ILE A 60 23.16 -21.48 2.97
N LEU A 61 22.98 -22.78 2.76
CA LEU A 61 21.70 -23.38 2.39
C LEU A 61 21.09 -24.10 3.59
N LEU A 62 19.82 -23.81 3.85
CA LEU A 62 19.02 -24.44 4.89
C LEU A 62 18.04 -25.41 4.25
N LYS A 63 17.97 -26.63 4.79
CA LYS A 63 17.03 -27.67 4.36
C LYS A 63 16.29 -28.21 5.58
N SER A 64 15.01 -28.50 5.43
CA SER A 64 14.22 -29.25 6.41
C SER A 64 13.44 -30.36 5.72
N ASP A 65 12.70 -31.17 6.48
CA ASP A 65 11.87 -32.23 5.90
C ASP A 65 10.72 -31.65 5.04
N ALA A 66 10.33 -30.40 5.29
CA ALA A 66 9.25 -29.71 4.59
C ALA A 66 9.73 -28.68 3.55
N LEU A 67 11.05 -28.48 3.42
CA LEU A 67 11.63 -27.51 2.49
C LEU A 67 12.84 -28.09 1.77
N ASP A 68 12.84 -27.94 0.45
CA ASP A 68 14.05 -28.09 -0.35
C ASP A 68 15.14 -27.10 0.11
N PRO A 69 16.43 -27.36 -0.19
CA PRO A 69 17.52 -26.46 0.19
C PRO A 69 17.29 -25.04 -0.33
N ILE A 70 17.16 -24.08 0.59
CA ILE A 70 16.97 -22.66 0.28
C ILE A 70 18.08 -21.81 0.93
N PRO A 71 18.51 -20.71 0.30
CA PRO A 71 19.59 -19.88 0.83
C PRO A 71 19.16 -19.08 2.08
N LEU A 72 20.03 -19.01 3.07
CA LEU A 72 19.93 -18.11 4.20
C LEU A 72 20.22 -16.68 3.74
N ALA A 73 19.16 -15.87 3.66
CA ALA A 73 19.23 -14.53 3.08
C ALA A 73 20.15 -13.58 3.88
N GLY A 74 20.98 -12.83 3.16
CA GLY A 74 21.88 -11.84 3.73
C GLY A 74 23.10 -12.42 4.44
N SER A 75 23.29 -13.74 4.43
CA SER A 75 24.39 -14.40 5.13
C SER A 75 25.23 -15.25 4.16
N PHE A 76 26.54 -15.25 4.38
CA PHE A 76 27.48 -16.02 3.58
C PHE A 76 28.73 -16.37 4.39
N VAL A 77 29.49 -17.32 3.86
CA VAL A 77 30.77 -17.77 4.45
C VAL A 77 31.90 -17.46 3.49
N LEU A 78 33.03 -17.02 4.06
CA LEU A 78 34.30 -16.86 3.36
C LEU A 78 35.32 -17.82 3.96
N SER A 79 35.99 -18.59 3.11
CA SER A 79 36.92 -19.63 3.54
C SER A 79 38.34 -19.34 3.10
N LEU A 80 39.28 -20.01 3.76
CA LEU A 80 40.73 -19.93 3.50
C LEU A 80 41.33 -18.61 3.99
N THR A 81 40.99 -18.21 5.22
CA THR A 81 41.57 -17.01 5.83
C THR A 81 43.11 -17.06 5.89
N PRO A 82 43.78 -15.90 5.85
CA PRO A 82 45.22 -15.81 6.01
C PRO A 82 45.75 -16.49 7.28
N ASN A 83 46.90 -17.15 7.15
CA ASN A 83 47.66 -17.85 8.21
C ASN A 83 47.03 -19.16 8.71
N ASP A 84 45.76 -19.16 9.12
CA ASP A 84 45.11 -20.28 9.79
C ASP A 84 44.14 -21.09 8.90
N LYS A 85 43.82 -20.58 7.71
CA LYS A 85 42.84 -21.20 6.78
C LYS A 85 41.48 -21.48 7.43
N GLY A 86 41.09 -20.64 8.38
CA GLY A 86 39.79 -20.64 9.02
C GLY A 86 38.66 -20.13 8.12
N GLU A 87 37.54 -19.83 8.75
CA GLU A 87 36.27 -19.45 8.12
C GLU A 87 35.77 -18.12 8.69
N ILE A 88 35.13 -17.29 7.85
CA ILE A 88 34.43 -16.09 8.27
C ILE A 88 32.96 -16.25 7.94
N LEU A 89 32.10 -16.12 8.94
CA LEU A 89 30.66 -16.00 8.79
C LEU A 89 30.30 -14.51 8.79
N TYR A 90 29.57 -14.07 7.76
CA TYR A 90 28.87 -12.80 7.79
C TYR A 90 27.38 -13.04 8.02
N THR A 91 26.79 -12.28 8.96
CA THR A 91 25.34 -12.15 9.11
C THR A 91 24.95 -10.68 9.21
N PRO A 92 23.76 -10.27 8.76
CA PRO A 92 23.38 -8.86 8.71
C PRO A 92 23.35 -8.15 10.08
N TYR A 93 23.08 -8.90 11.16
CA TYR A 93 22.96 -8.34 12.52
C TYR A 93 24.15 -8.64 13.42
N ALA A 94 24.79 -9.81 13.30
CA ALA A 94 25.94 -10.14 14.12
C ALA A 94 27.28 -9.77 13.47
N GLY A 95 27.25 -9.28 12.23
CA GLY A 95 28.42 -8.83 11.48
C GLY A 95 29.36 -9.97 11.11
N ILE A 96 30.64 -9.61 10.95
CA ILE A 96 31.75 -10.50 10.60
C ILE A 96 32.20 -11.25 11.86
N LYS A 97 32.19 -12.59 11.80
CA LYS A 97 32.71 -13.47 12.86
C LYS A 97 33.67 -14.50 12.29
N LYS A 98 34.85 -14.63 12.89
CA LYS A 98 35.87 -15.61 12.51
C LYS A 98 35.73 -16.90 13.32
N PHE A 99 35.98 -18.02 12.65
CA PHE A 99 35.94 -19.37 13.18
C PHE A 99 37.21 -20.13 12.78
N ASP A 100 37.69 -21.01 13.66
CA ASP A 100 38.92 -21.76 13.44
C ASP A 100 38.74 -22.86 12.37
N SER A 101 37.51 -23.34 12.13
CA SER A 101 37.24 -24.39 11.14
C SER A 101 35.78 -24.41 10.67
N ARG A 102 35.54 -25.07 9.53
CA ARG A 102 34.20 -25.36 9.01
C ARG A 102 33.32 -26.13 10.00
N ALA A 103 33.90 -27.07 10.74
CA ALA A 103 33.18 -27.86 11.73
C ALA A 103 32.65 -26.98 12.86
N ALA A 104 33.48 -26.10 13.41
CA ALA A 104 33.08 -25.17 14.46
C ALA A 104 32.00 -24.18 14.01
N LEU A 105 32.12 -23.65 12.79
CA LEU A 105 31.10 -22.78 12.19
C LEU A 105 29.76 -23.52 12.03
N THR A 106 29.80 -24.74 11.51
CA THR A 106 28.58 -25.54 11.26
C THR A 106 27.91 -25.96 12.57
N GLU A 107 28.70 -26.32 13.59
CA GLU A 107 28.19 -26.62 14.93
C GLU A 107 27.49 -25.40 15.55
N GLN A 108 28.09 -24.21 15.44
CA GLN A 108 27.48 -22.99 15.94
C GLN A 108 26.18 -22.64 15.19
N LEU A 109 26.15 -22.75 13.86
CA LEU A 109 24.93 -22.53 13.07
C LEU A 109 23.83 -23.52 13.45
N ASN A 110 24.14 -24.81 13.55
CA ASN A 110 23.18 -25.83 13.96
C ASN A 110 22.64 -25.56 15.37
N SER A 111 23.51 -25.15 16.31
CA SER A 111 23.08 -24.80 17.67
C SER A 111 22.10 -23.62 17.67
N GLN A 112 22.32 -22.59 16.85
CA GLN A 112 21.42 -21.45 16.76
C GLN A 112 20.09 -21.82 16.08
N LEU A 113 20.17 -22.59 14.99
CA LEU A 113 19.01 -23.04 14.22
C LEU A 113 18.09 -23.97 15.02
N ASN A 114 18.63 -24.77 15.95
CA ASN A 114 17.84 -25.65 16.82
C ASN A 114 16.91 -24.91 17.80
N SER A 115 17.19 -23.63 18.09
CA SER A 115 16.38 -22.80 18.99
C SER A 115 15.73 -21.61 18.27
N VAL A 116 15.71 -21.63 16.93
CA VAL A 116 15.28 -20.49 16.13
C VAL A 116 13.77 -20.29 16.23
N THR A 117 13.35 -19.04 16.33
CA THR A 117 11.94 -18.65 16.24
C THR A 117 11.69 -17.92 14.93
N GLU A 118 10.42 -17.70 14.58
CA GLU A 118 10.09 -17.00 13.33
C GLU A 118 10.62 -15.55 13.27
N ASP A 119 10.80 -14.91 14.43
CA ASP A 119 11.27 -13.54 14.56
C ASP A 119 12.78 -13.45 14.89
N ASP A 120 13.50 -14.56 14.84
CA ASP A 120 14.94 -14.61 15.06
C ASP A 120 15.70 -13.79 14.00
N ASP A 121 16.76 -13.10 14.45
CA ASP A 121 17.59 -12.23 13.61
C ASP A 121 18.34 -13.00 12.53
N LEU A 122 18.62 -14.29 12.72
CA LEU A 122 19.28 -15.13 11.73
C LEU A 122 18.40 -15.30 10.49
N LEU A 123 17.09 -15.49 10.67
CA LEU A 123 16.14 -15.73 9.57
C LEU A 123 15.48 -14.44 9.06
N ALA A 124 15.87 -13.28 9.60
CA ALA A 124 15.26 -11.96 9.43
C ALA A 124 15.03 -11.47 8.00
N PHE A 125 15.69 -12.06 7.01
CA PHE A 125 15.59 -11.63 5.60
C PHE A 125 15.00 -12.71 4.68
N MET A 126 14.59 -13.84 5.25
CA MET A 126 13.86 -14.89 4.52
C MET A 126 12.37 -14.53 4.40
N SER A 127 11.62 -15.21 3.53
CA SER A 127 10.17 -15.02 3.44
C SER A 127 9.47 -15.47 4.73
N LEU A 128 8.34 -14.87 5.06
CA LEU A 128 7.58 -15.20 6.27
C LEU A 128 7.17 -16.68 6.29
N SER A 129 6.79 -17.23 5.13
CA SER A 129 6.47 -18.65 4.97
C SER A 129 7.67 -19.56 5.23
N ALA A 130 8.88 -19.20 4.75
CA ALA A 130 10.09 -19.96 4.99
C ALA A 130 10.47 -19.95 6.48
N ARG A 131 10.41 -18.78 7.13
CA ARG A 131 10.70 -18.65 8.57
C ARG A 131 9.78 -19.51 9.42
N LYS A 132 8.47 -19.45 9.13
CA LYS A 132 7.48 -20.28 9.82
C LYS A 132 7.76 -21.77 9.66
N THR A 133 8.09 -22.20 8.46
CA THR A 133 8.37 -23.61 8.17
C THR A 133 9.67 -24.08 8.84
N LEU A 134 10.70 -23.24 8.87
CA LEU A 134 11.96 -23.53 9.56
C LEU A 134 11.79 -23.54 11.09
N ALA A 135 11.08 -22.58 11.67
CA ALA A 135 10.80 -22.53 13.11
C ALA A 135 9.96 -23.71 13.60
N ALA A 136 9.14 -24.31 12.72
CA ALA A 136 8.36 -25.51 13.02
C ALA A 136 9.13 -26.82 12.75
N ALA A 137 10.30 -26.77 12.11
CA ALA A 137 11.05 -27.97 11.73
C ALA A 137 11.73 -28.61 12.94
N THR A 138 11.70 -29.93 13.02
CA THR A 138 12.39 -30.69 14.08
C THR A 138 13.91 -30.74 13.88
N SER A 139 14.35 -30.68 12.62
CA SER A 139 15.77 -30.59 12.29
C SER A 139 15.98 -29.71 11.06
N ILE A 140 17.03 -28.89 11.09
CA ILE A 140 17.45 -28.06 9.97
C ILE A 140 18.87 -28.49 9.60
N GLN A 141 19.06 -28.88 8.35
CA GLN A 141 20.37 -29.24 7.80
C GLN A 141 21.00 -28.01 7.14
N VAL A 142 22.28 -27.80 7.46
CA VAL A 142 23.09 -26.73 6.86
C VAL A 142 24.01 -27.34 5.79
N SER A 143 24.01 -26.72 4.61
CA SER A 143 24.96 -27.03 3.53
C SER A 143 25.47 -25.74 2.90
N PHE A 144 26.48 -25.84 2.03
CA PHE A 144 27.13 -24.68 1.43
C PHE A 144 27.21 -24.80 -0.08
N GLN A 145 27.11 -23.67 -0.76
CA GLN A 145 27.17 -23.58 -2.22
C GLN A 145 28.00 -22.37 -2.64
N ALA A 146 28.94 -22.55 -3.58
CA ALA A 146 29.77 -21.47 -4.09
C ALA A 146 28.95 -20.30 -4.65
N ILE A 147 29.37 -19.08 -4.33
CA ILE A 147 28.87 -17.85 -4.95
C ILE A 147 29.74 -17.56 -6.16
N GLU A 148 29.22 -17.83 -7.36
CA GLU A 148 30.00 -17.67 -8.60
C GLU A 148 30.25 -16.21 -8.98
N GLY A 149 29.29 -15.32 -8.72
CA GLY A 149 29.35 -13.91 -9.08
C GLY A 149 29.83 -12.98 -7.96
N GLU A 150 29.36 -11.75 -8.02
CA GLU A 150 29.53 -10.72 -6.99
C GLU A 150 28.72 -11.08 -5.72
N ILE A 151 29.38 -11.04 -4.57
CA ILE A 151 28.80 -11.53 -3.31
C ILE A 151 27.63 -10.65 -2.84
N PHE A 152 27.79 -9.33 -2.86
CA PHE A 152 26.76 -8.41 -2.38
C PHE A 152 25.53 -8.37 -3.30
N GLU A 153 25.72 -8.43 -4.62
CA GLU A 153 24.60 -8.50 -5.58
C GLU A 153 23.86 -9.84 -5.51
N ASP A 154 24.57 -10.93 -5.25
CA ASP A 154 23.99 -12.23 -4.99
C ASP A 154 23.11 -12.22 -3.71
N GLN A 155 23.60 -11.62 -2.62
CA GLN A 155 22.81 -11.45 -1.40
C GLN A 155 21.58 -10.55 -1.61
N ARG A 156 21.75 -9.42 -2.31
CA ARG A 156 20.65 -8.53 -2.69
C ARG A 156 19.58 -9.30 -3.47
N THR A 157 19.98 -10.11 -4.44
CA THR A 157 19.07 -10.91 -5.26
C THR A 157 18.26 -11.90 -4.42
N VAL A 158 18.91 -12.62 -3.50
CA VAL A 158 18.22 -13.56 -2.60
C VAL A 158 17.21 -12.84 -1.70
N ILE A 159 17.59 -11.70 -1.12
CA ILE A 159 16.70 -10.90 -0.27
C ILE A 159 15.49 -10.41 -1.08
N THR A 160 15.72 -9.85 -2.28
CA THR A 160 14.64 -9.36 -3.15
C THR A 160 13.68 -10.48 -3.55
N GLU A 161 14.17 -11.68 -3.83
CA GLU A 161 13.32 -12.82 -4.17
C GLU A 161 12.41 -13.22 -2.99
N TYR A 162 12.93 -13.25 -1.76
CA TYR A 162 12.09 -13.52 -0.60
C TYR A 162 11.07 -12.41 -0.30
N GLN A 163 11.41 -11.14 -0.57
CA GLN A 163 10.43 -10.06 -0.50
C GLN A 163 9.32 -10.25 -1.54
N ARG A 164 9.67 -10.67 -2.76
CA ARG A 164 8.70 -10.99 -3.82
C ARG A 164 7.76 -12.11 -3.42
N VAL A 165 8.24 -13.14 -2.71
CA VAL A 165 7.40 -14.20 -2.15
C VAL A 165 6.40 -13.65 -1.12
N ASN A 166 6.85 -12.76 -0.23
CA ASN A 166 5.94 -12.10 0.72
C ASN A 166 4.88 -11.23 0.02
N GLU A 167 5.27 -10.50 -1.03
CA GLU A 167 4.35 -9.69 -1.83
C GLU A 167 3.33 -10.54 -2.58
N GLN A 168 3.74 -11.68 -3.13
CA GLN A 168 2.80 -12.62 -3.74
C GLN A 168 1.78 -13.14 -2.72
N ALA A 169 2.23 -13.51 -1.51
CA ALA A 169 1.33 -13.95 -0.45
C ALA A 169 0.38 -12.83 0.02
N MET A 170 0.84 -11.57 0.07
CA MET A 170 -0.04 -10.42 0.29
C MET A 170 -1.07 -10.28 -0.84
N LEU A 171 -0.68 -10.42 -2.10
CA LEU A 171 -1.63 -10.37 -3.21
C LEU A 171 -2.68 -11.46 -3.12
N ASP A 172 -2.26 -12.70 -2.80
CA ASP A 172 -3.16 -13.85 -2.65
C ASP A 172 -4.22 -13.61 -1.57
N GLU A 173 -3.89 -12.84 -0.53
CA GLU A 173 -4.88 -12.35 0.44
C GLU A 173 -5.67 -11.16 -0.10
N LEU A 174 -5.10 -10.18 -0.80
CA LEU A 174 -5.86 -9.05 -1.33
C LEU A 174 -6.94 -9.48 -2.35
N VAL A 175 -6.67 -10.47 -3.20
CA VAL A 175 -7.65 -10.97 -4.17
C VAL A 175 -8.83 -11.70 -3.52
N LYS A 176 -8.75 -12.05 -2.23
CA LYS A 176 -9.84 -12.62 -1.43
C LYS A 176 -10.76 -11.55 -0.81
N LEU A 177 -10.44 -10.26 -0.97
CA LEU A 177 -11.31 -9.17 -0.48
C LEU A 177 -12.74 -9.36 -1.00
N PRO A 178 -13.77 -9.28 -0.14
CA PRO A 178 -15.13 -9.61 -0.54
C PRO A 178 -15.68 -8.57 -1.54
N THR A 179 -16.47 -9.03 -2.51
CA THR A 179 -17.17 -8.16 -3.45
C THR A 179 -18.38 -7.50 -2.77
N LEU A 180 -18.89 -6.39 -3.32
CA LEU A 180 -20.12 -5.76 -2.81
C LEU A 180 -21.28 -6.75 -2.71
N THR A 181 -21.46 -7.59 -3.74
CA THR A 181 -22.53 -8.59 -3.76
C THR A 181 -22.35 -9.61 -2.65
N SER A 182 -21.13 -10.11 -2.43
CA SER A 182 -20.84 -11.04 -1.33
C SER A 182 -21.10 -10.39 0.02
N LEU A 183 -20.66 -9.15 0.22
CA LEU A 183 -20.88 -8.41 1.47
C LEU A 183 -22.37 -8.22 1.78
N LEU A 184 -23.15 -7.80 0.79
CA LEU A 184 -24.60 -7.60 0.93
C LEU A 184 -25.34 -8.90 1.20
N THR A 185 -24.97 -9.98 0.50
CA THR A 185 -25.59 -11.29 0.67
C THR A 185 -25.36 -11.81 2.08
N THR A 186 -24.10 -11.84 2.54
CA THR A 186 -23.78 -12.26 3.92
C THR A 186 -24.48 -11.41 4.97
N LEU A 187 -24.55 -10.10 4.76
CA LEU A 187 -25.26 -9.19 5.66
C LEU A 187 -26.76 -9.50 5.72
N LEU A 188 -27.39 -9.76 4.57
CA LEU A 188 -28.81 -10.10 4.49
C LEU A 188 -29.10 -11.47 5.11
N ASP A 189 -28.24 -12.47 4.89
CA ASP A 189 -28.33 -13.78 5.52
C ASP A 189 -28.31 -13.65 7.05
N GLU A 190 -27.41 -12.83 7.61
CA GLU A 190 -27.33 -12.60 9.06
C GLU A 190 -28.55 -11.87 9.62
N LEU A 191 -29.03 -10.83 8.94
CA LEU A 191 -30.24 -10.10 9.36
C LEU A 191 -31.50 -10.97 9.32
N LEU A 192 -31.51 -11.97 8.43
CA LEU A 192 -32.65 -12.83 8.19
C LEU A 192 -32.50 -14.24 8.78
N GLN A 193 -31.41 -14.52 9.49
CA GLN A 193 -31.13 -15.84 10.03
C GLN A 193 -32.17 -16.31 11.06
N SER A 194 -32.71 -15.37 11.86
CA SER A 194 -33.76 -15.65 12.84
C SER A 194 -35.12 -15.95 12.18
N PRO A 195 -35.66 -15.09 11.28
CA PRO A 195 -36.93 -15.39 10.60
C PRO A 195 -36.82 -16.50 9.54
N PHE A 196 -35.65 -16.69 8.92
CA PHE A 196 -35.44 -17.63 7.81
C PHE A 196 -34.15 -18.47 8.01
N PRO A 197 -34.14 -19.42 8.96
CA PRO A 197 -32.97 -20.23 9.24
C PRO A 197 -32.61 -21.12 8.05
N GLY A 198 -31.39 -21.01 7.56
CA GLY A 198 -30.85 -21.84 6.47
C GLY A 198 -31.37 -21.51 5.07
N LEU A 199 -32.12 -20.41 4.90
CA LEU A 199 -32.61 -19.96 3.60
C LEU A 199 -31.57 -19.08 2.90
N ASP A 200 -31.15 -19.43 1.69
CA ASP A 200 -30.20 -18.67 0.88
C ASP A 200 -30.84 -17.37 0.34
N GLN A 201 -30.55 -16.23 0.99
CA GLN A 201 -31.18 -14.96 0.61
C GLN A 201 -30.69 -14.43 -0.75
N SER A 202 -29.64 -15.00 -1.34
CA SER A 202 -29.19 -14.63 -2.68
C SER A 202 -30.23 -14.98 -3.76
N GLN A 203 -31.09 -15.96 -3.49
CA GLN A 203 -32.18 -16.36 -4.39
C GLN A 203 -33.48 -15.55 -4.17
N THR A 204 -33.56 -14.75 -3.10
CA THR A 204 -34.72 -13.90 -2.83
C THR A 204 -34.82 -12.77 -3.87
N ARG A 205 -36.01 -12.62 -4.47
CA ARG A 205 -36.31 -11.61 -5.48
C ARG A 205 -37.39 -10.65 -5.02
N LEU A 206 -37.20 -9.36 -5.33
CA LEU A 206 -38.22 -8.32 -5.20
C LEU A 206 -38.84 -8.05 -6.57
N ASN A 207 -40.13 -8.32 -6.71
CA ASN A 207 -40.89 -8.10 -7.93
C ASN A 207 -41.72 -6.82 -7.80
N PHE A 208 -41.82 -6.03 -8.87
CA PHE A 208 -42.69 -4.86 -8.93
C PHE A 208 -43.83 -5.08 -9.92
N TYR A 209 -45.00 -4.56 -9.59
CA TYR A 209 -46.21 -4.63 -10.40
C TYR A 209 -46.84 -3.25 -10.56
N SER A 210 -47.45 -2.98 -11.72
CA SER A 210 -48.20 -1.75 -11.94
C SER A 210 -49.57 -1.83 -11.28
N VAL A 211 -49.96 -0.79 -10.56
CA VAL A 211 -51.32 -0.65 -10.03
C VAL A 211 -52.14 0.11 -11.07
N THR A 212 -52.88 -0.60 -11.93
CA THR A 212 -53.92 0.02 -12.76
C THR A 212 -55.18 0.22 -11.92
N PRO A 213 -55.78 1.42 -11.87
CA PRO A 213 -57.10 1.61 -11.29
C PRO A 213 -58.09 0.70 -12.03
N ALA A 214 -58.99 0.05 -11.29
CA ALA A 214 -60.09 -0.68 -11.92
C ALA A 214 -60.96 0.34 -12.65
N ASP A 215 -61.17 0.14 -13.96
CA ASP A 215 -62.17 0.91 -14.71
C ASP A 215 -63.54 0.57 -14.13
N ASP A 216 -64.33 1.61 -13.81
CA ASP A 216 -65.68 1.52 -13.27
C ASP A 216 -66.60 0.81 -14.29
N GLY A 217 -66.67 -0.52 -14.25
CA GLY A 217 -67.61 -1.24 -15.11
C GLY A 217 -67.52 -2.76 -15.17
N ASN A 218 -66.38 -3.38 -14.84
CA ASN A 218 -66.29 -4.85 -14.83
C ASN A 218 -65.51 -5.35 -13.61
N GLN A 219 -66.21 -6.03 -12.69
CA GLN A 219 -65.65 -6.74 -11.54
C GLN A 219 -64.88 -8.01 -11.95
N GLN A 220 -63.92 -7.90 -12.87
CA GLN A 220 -62.90 -8.91 -13.07
C GLN A 220 -61.54 -8.31 -12.73
N SER A 221 -61.07 -8.66 -11.54
CA SER A 221 -59.69 -8.66 -11.04
C SER A 221 -58.79 -7.53 -11.54
N ALA A 222 -58.40 -6.62 -10.63
CA ALA A 222 -57.27 -5.73 -10.85
C ALA A 222 -56.07 -6.54 -11.37
N SER A 223 -55.81 -6.47 -12.67
CA SER A 223 -54.76 -7.24 -13.30
C SER A 223 -53.42 -6.57 -13.01
N SER A 224 -52.76 -7.00 -11.93
CA SER A 224 -51.42 -6.54 -11.57
C SER A 224 -50.44 -6.99 -12.66
N ARG A 225 -49.96 -6.05 -13.48
CA ARG A 225 -48.98 -6.36 -14.54
C ARG A 225 -47.58 -6.31 -13.95
N TRP A 226 -46.83 -7.40 -14.09
CA TRP A 226 -45.41 -7.46 -13.69
C TRP A 226 -44.58 -6.48 -14.52
N ILE A 227 -43.72 -5.70 -13.85
CA ILE A 227 -42.87 -4.67 -14.46
C ILE A 227 -41.42 -5.16 -14.54
N ASN A 228 -40.83 -5.47 -13.39
CA ASN A 228 -39.44 -5.88 -13.27
C ASN A 228 -39.21 -6.66 -11.96
N SER A 229 -38.03 -7.25 -11.85
CA SER A 229 -37.57 -7.99 -10.68
C SER A 229 -36.11 -7.64 -10.39
N MET A 230 -35.71 -7.64 -9.13
CA MET A 230 -34.32 -7.42 -8.70
C MET A 230 -33.93 -8.35 -7.56
N SER A 231 -32.63 -8.57 -7.36
CA SER A 231 -32.13 -9.34 -6.21
C SER A 231 -32.38 -8.58 -4.90
N LEU A 232 -32.36 -9.27 -3.77
CA LEU A 232 -32.46 -8.64 -2.46
C LEU A 232 -31.31 -7.64 -2.20
N SER A 233 -30.10 -7.96 -2.67
CA SER A 233 -28.93 -7.06 -2.63
C SER A 233 -29.14 -5.79 -3.44
N ASP A 234 -29.70 -5.88 -4.66
CA ASP A 234 -30.04 -4.72 -5.48
C ASP A 234 -31.15 -3.89 -4.84
N ALA A 235 -32.10 -4.54 -4.17
CA ALA A 235 -33.16 -3.86 -3.43
C ALA A 235 -32.58 -3.00 -2.29
N VAL A 236 -31.57 -3.50 -1.56
CA VAL A 236 -30.85 -2.71 -0.54
C VAL A 236 -30.18 -1.49 -1.16
N LEU A 237 -29.47 -1.65 -2.29
CA LEU A 237 -28.79 -0.53 -2.96
C LEU A 237 -29.79 0.50 -3.52
N SER A 238 -30.87 0.02 -4.13
CA SER A 238 -31.95 0.87 -4.66
C SER A 238 -32.63 1.66 -3.54
N TYR A 239 -32.94 1.01 -2.41
CA TYR A 239 -33.54 1.68 -1.25
C TYR A 239 -32.55 2.62 -0.56
N TYR A 240 -31.28 2.27 -0.45
CA TYR A 240 -30.23 3.15 0.08
C TYR A 240 -30.14 4.46 -0.73
N ARG A 241 -30.27 4.36 -2.05
CA ARG A 241 -30.24 5.53 -2.94
C ARG A 241 -31.51 6.39 -2.83
N HIS A 242 -32.69 5.79 -2.99
CA HIS A 242 -33.94 6.55 -3.12
C HIS A 242 -34.66 6.81 -1.78
N GLN A 243 -34.32 6.06 -0.73
CA GLN A 243 -34.98 6.05 0.58
C GLN A 243 -36.48 5.72 0.56
N ARG A 244 -36.98 5.24 -0.56
CA ARG A 244 -38.37 4.84 -0.78
C ARG A 244 -38.46 3.89 -1.97
N TRP A 245 -39.56 3.15 -2.02
CA TRP A 245 -39.93 2.39 -3.21
C TRP A 245 -40.49 3.30 -4.31
N PRO A 246 -40.47 2.87 -5.58
CA PRO A 246 -41.08 3.60 -6.69
C PRO A 246 -42.57 3.87 -6.45
N SER A 247 -43.01 5.12 -6.65
CA SER A 247 -44.42 5.49 -6.53
C SER A 247 -45.26 4.87 -7.65
N GLY A 248 -46.52 4.52 -7.35
CA GLY A 248 -47.46 3.96 -8.33
C GLY A 248 -47.24 2.49 -8.69
N GLN A 249 -46.37 1.80 -7.94
CA GLN A 249 -46.08 0.38 -8.10
C GLN A 249 -46.29 -0.35 -6.77
N SER A 250 -46.82 -1.58 -6.83
CA SER A 250 -46.80 -2.51 -5.69
C SER A 250 -45.55 -3.38 -5.79
N HIS A 251 -45.03 -3.84 -4.65
CA HIS A 251 -43.84 -4.68 -4.60
C HIS A 251 -44.08 -5.91 -3.74
N GLU A 252 -43.50 -7.05 -4.12
CA GLU A 252 -43.62 -8.32 -3.41
C GLU A 252 -42.30 -9.10 -3.46
N PHE A 253 -41.90 -9.64 -2.32
CA PHE A 253 -40.74 -10.51 -2.16
C PHE A 253 -41.11 -11.99 -2.42
N SER A 254 -40.23 -12.70 -3.10
CA SER A 254 -40.44 -14.10 -3.46
C SER A 254 -39.14 -14.89 -3.31
N HIS A 255 -39.26 -16.16 -2.92
CA HIS A 255 -38.15 -17.10 -2.83
C HIS A 255 -38.55 -18.45 -3.48
N PRO A 256 -37.68 -19.10 -4.27
CA PRO A 256 -38.02 -20.35 -4.95
C PRO A 256 -38.41 -21.50 -4.00
N GLU A 257 -37.76 -21.58 -2.83
CA GLU A 257 -37.94 -22.69 -1.88
C GLU A 257 -39.02 -22.46 -0.82
N LYS A 258 -39.64 -21.27 -0.79
CA LYS A 258 -40.64 -20.92 0.23
C LYS A 258 -41.77 -20.11 -0.37
N LYS A 259 -43.01 -20.55 -0.12
CA LYS A 259 -44.19 -19.75 -0.45
C LYS A 259 -44.34 -18.62 0.55
N SER A 260 -44.19 -17.38 0.09
CA SER A 260 -44.20 -16.18 0.92
C SER A 260 -45.56 -15.94 1.60
N THR A 261 -45.56 -15.68 2.90
CA THR A 261 -46.71 -15.17 3.67
C THR A 261 -46.59 -13.66 3.90
N SER A 262 -47.66 -12.99 4.37
CA SER A 262 -47.63 -11.56 4.69
C SER A 262 -46.61 -11.20 5.78
N ILE A 263 -46.38 -12.11 6.73
CA ILE A 263 -45.35 -11.94 7.78
C ILE A 263 -43.95 -12.00 7.15
N ASP A 264 -43.73 -12.94 6.22
CA ASP A 264 -42.45 -13.08 5.52
C ASP A 264 -42.12 -11.81 4.70
N GLN A 265 -43.12 -11.22 4.03
CA GLN A 265 -43.00 -9.93 3.34
C GLN A 265 -42.47 -8.84 4.28
N GLY A 266 -43.05 -8.74 5.48
CA GLY A 266 -42.65 -7.76 6.49
C GLY A 266 -41.22 -7.98 7.00
N HIS A 267 -40.77 -9.23 7.14
CA HIS A 267 -39.39 -9.54 7.53
C HIS A 267 -38.38 -9.13 6.47
N TRP A 268 -38.62 -9.46 5.19
CA TRP A 268 -37.74 -9.03 4.10
C TRP A 268 -37.72 -7.51 3.95
N GLU A 269 -38.87 -6.84 4.02
CA GLU A 269 -38.93 -5.39 3.92
C GLU A 269 -38.16 -4.71 5.06
N THR A 270 -38.32 -5.22 6.29
CA THR A 270 -37.59 -4.73 7.47
C THR A 270 -36.09 -4.94 7.31
N ALA A 271 -35.65 -6.09 6.80
CA ALA A 271 -34.24 -6.36 6.56
C ALA A 271 -33.65 -5.38 5.53
N VAL A 272 -34.35 -5.13 4.42
CA VAL A 272 -33.88 -4.18 3.39
C VAL A 272 -33.78 -2.75 3.95
N LYS A 273 -34.81 -2.28 4.67
CA LYS A 273 -34.80 -0.95 5.31
C LYS A 273 -33.69 -0.83 6.37
N THR A 274 -33.47 -1.88 7.15
CA THR A 274 -32.40 -1.91 8.16
C THR A 274 -31.02 -1.88 7.51
N ALA A 275 -30.78 -2.76 6.54
CA ALA A 275 -29.52 -2.85 5.81
C ALA A 275 -29.19 -1.54 5.09
N SER A 276 -30.17 -0.96 4.39
CA SER A 276 -29.97 0.31 3.66
C SER A 276 -29.70 1.50 4.58
N SER A 277 -30.43 1.64 5.70
CA SER A 277 -30.22 2.76 6.64
C SER A 277 -28.86 2.71 7.34
N LYS A 278 -28.32 1.51 7.58
CA LYS A 278 -27.02 1.30 8.26
C LYS A 278 -25.91 0.82 7.33
N LEU A 279 -26.09 0.95 6.01
CA LEU A 279 -25.28 0.28 5.01
C LEU A 279 -23.77 0.50 5.20
N ILE A 280 -23.34 1.76 5.34
CA ILE A 280 -21.93 2.11 5.50
C ILE A 280 -21.34 1.44 6.75
N SER A 281 -22.01 1.56 7.89
CA SER A 281 -21.54 0.98 9.16
C SER A 281 -21.46 -0.55 9.11
N LEU A 282 -22.45 -1.21 8.52
CA LEU A 282 -22.47 -2.67 8.40
C LEU A 282 -21.38 -3.18 7.45
N LEU A 283 -21.20 -2.55 6.28
CA LEU A 283 -20.14 -2.91 5.35
C LEU A 283 -18.74 -2.65 5.92
N SER A 284 -18.56 -1.54 6.65
CA SER A 284 -17.31 -1.26 7.38
C SER A 284 -17.00 -2.34 8.39
N GLY A 285 -18.00 -2.79 9.17
CA GLY A 285 -17.83 -3.89 10.11
C GLY A 285 -17.42 -5.21 9.43
N LYS A 286 -17.97 -5.51 8.26
CA LYS A 286 -17.58 -6.70 7.47
C LYS A 286 -16.15 -6.61 6.95
N LEU A 287 -15.73 -5.44 6.47
CA LEU A 287 -14.37 -5.24 6.00
C LEU A 287 -13.36 -5.28 7.15
N GLN A 288 -13.71 -4.74 8.33
CA GLN A 288 -12.88 -4.89 9.53
C GLN A 288 -12.74 -6.37 9.94
N HIS A 289 -13.84 -7.11 9.99
CA HIS A 289 -13.81 -8.55 10.28
C HIS A 289 -12.96 -9.33 9.26
N TYR A 290 -12.99 -8.95 7.99
CA TYR A 290 -12.12 -9.53 6.98
C TYR A 290 -10.63 -9.39 7.35
N TRP A 291 -10.20 -8.20 7.77
CA TRP A 291 -8.82 -7.94 8.19
C TRP A 291 -8.44 -8.65 9.50
N ASP A 292 -9.40 -8.83 10.42
CA ASP A 292 -9.17 -9.51 11.70
C ASP A 292 -9.21 -11.04 11.58
N SER A 293 -9.82 -11.56 10.52
CA SER A 293 -9.86 -13.00 10.25
C SER A 293 -8.51 -13.55 9.75
N ALA A 294 -8.33 -14.87 9.90
CA ALA A 294 -7.06 -15.52 9.62
C ALA A 294 -6.68 -15.47 8.11
N ALA A 295 -5.43 -15.13 7.84
CA ALA A 295 -4.77 -15.33 6.55
C ALA A 295 -4.37 -16.81 6.36
N ALA A 296 -3.82 -17.16 5.19
CA ALA A 296 -3.33 -18.51 4.92
C ALA A 296 -2.24 -18.98 5.92
N ASP A 297 -1.50 -18.05 6.53
CA ASP A 297 -0.50 -18.34 7.55
C ASP A 297 -1.11 -18.52 8.97
N GLY A 298 -2.43 -18.41 9.14
CA GLY A 298 -3.13 -18.54 10.41
C GLY A 298 -3.09 -17.30 11.32
N ALA A 299 -2.23 -16.31 11.06
CA ALA A 299 -2.28 -15.02 11.74
C ALA A 299 -3.46 -14.19 11.22
N SER A 300 -3.88 -13.15 11.95
CA SER A 300 -4.85 -12.21 11.37
C SER A 300 -4.24 -11.57 10.11
N ARG A 301 -5.05 -11.31 9.07
CA ARG A 301 -4.56 -10.60 7.87
C ARG A 301 -3.92 -9.26 8.26
N ARG A 302 -4.49 -8.57 9.24
CA ARG A 302 -3.94 -7.32 9.77
C ARG A 302 -2.50 -7.49 10.30
N ASP A 303 -2.24 -8.53 11.07
CA ASP A 303 -0.91 -8.82 11.62
C ASP A 303 0.05 -9.27 10.51
N PHE A 304 -0.41 -10.15 9.62
CA PHE A 304 0.39 -10.64 8.48
C PHE A 304 0.90 -9.49 7.59
N PHE A 305 0.02 -8.57 7.18
CA PHE A 305 0.41 -7.42 6.36
C PHE A 305 1.31 -6.45 7.12
N SER A 306 1.01 -6.17 8.38
CA SER A 306 1.86 -5.30 9.22
C SER A 306 3.28 -5.86 9.34
N ARG A 307 3.40 -7.19 9.50
CA ARG A 307 4.68 -7.89 9.54
C ARG A 307 5.38 -7.86 8.20
N ALA A 308 4.69 -8.12 7.09
CA ALA A 308 5.28 -8.04 5.76
C ALA A 308 5.84 -6.65 5.43
N ILE A 309 5.12 -5.58 5.77
CA ILE A 309 5.61 -4.19 5.59
C ILE A 309 6.84 -3.92 6.47
N ARG A 310 6.85 -4.41 7.72
CA ARG A 310 8.03 -4.34 8.61
C ARG A 310 9.24 -5.04 8.00
N GLU A 311 9.08 -6.27 7.50
CA GLU A 311 10.20 -7.01 6.89
C GLU A 311 10.68 -6.38 5.57
N LYS A 312 9.80 -5.72 4.82
CA LYS A 312 10.19 -4.92 3.65
C LYS A 312 11.07 -3.74 4.05
N ALA A 313 10.68 -2.99 5.09
CA ALA A 313 11.51 -1.91 5.62
C ALA A 313 12.84 -2.43 6.18
N ARG A 314 12.83 -3.58 6.87
CA ARG A 314 14.03 -4.26 7.38
C ARG A 314 15.04 -4.55 6.27
N ALA A 315 14.57 -5.13 5.17
CA ALA A 315 15.40 -5.41 3.99
C ALA A 315 15.95 -4.13 3.35
N GLU A 316 15.14 -3.09 3.23
CA GLU A 316 15.55 -1.80 2.67
C GLU A 316 16.67 -1.14 3.49
N PHE A 317 16.60 -1.20 4.82
CA PHE A 317 17.62 -0.64 5.70
C PHE A 317 18.96 -1.37 5.53
N LEU A 318 18.92 -2.71 5.49
CA LEU A 318 20.12 -3.51 5.23
C LEU A 318 20.73 -3.15 3.88
N ILE A 319 19.92 -3.15 2.82
CA ILE A 319 20.37 -2.87 1.46
C ILE A 319 21.02 -1.48 1.33
N LYS A 320 20.50 -0.48 2.05
CA LYS A 320 21.08 0.88 2.05
C LYS A 320 22.36 0.97 2.86
N ARG A 321 22.46 0.23 3.96
CA ARG A 321 23.70 0.15 4.75
C ARG A 321 24.81 -0.48 3.92
N GLU A 322 24.55 -1.61 3.27
CA GLU A 322 25.55 -2.29 2.43
C GLU A 322 25.92 -1.48 1.17
N ALA A 323 25.14 -0.47 0.80
CA ALA A 323 25.42 0.45 -0.29
C ALA A 323 26.06 1.78 0.18
N ASP A 324 26.45 1.88 1.45
CA ASP A 324 26.99 3.09 2.10
C ASP A 324 26.09 4.34 1.94
N ILE A 325 24.77 4.12 1.79
CA ILE A 325 23.76 5.21 1.72
C ILE A 325 23.38 5.66 3.12
N ILE A 326 23.35 4.73 4.07
CA ILE A 326 23.20 5.02 5.50
C ILE A 326 24.41 4.49 6.25
N ASP A 327 24.86 5.24 7.25
CA ASP A 327 25.96 4.82 8.09
C ASP A 327 25.50 3.81 9.19
N PRO A 328 26.43 3.16 9.90
CA PRO A 328 26.10 2.20 10.94
C PRO A 328 25.26 2.77 12.10
N GLU A 329 25.47 4.04 12.47
CA GLU A 329 24.71 4.71 13.53
C GLU A 329 23.26 4.95 13.10
N GLN A 330 23.06 5.47 11.87
CA GLN A 330 21.76 5.63 11.25
C GLN A 330 21.04 4.29 11.11
N SER A 331 21.74 3.24 10.67
CA SER A 331 21.19 1.88 10.57
C SER A 331 20.74 1.35 11.94
N GLN A 332 21.54 1.56 12.99
CA GLN A 332 21.19 1.14 14.35
C GLN A 332 19.98 1.90 14.88
N ALA A 333 19.91 3.21 14.64
CA ALA A 333 18.77 4.03 15.01
C ALA A 333 17.49 3.55 14.31
N LEU A 334 17.53 3.37 12.98
CA LEU A 334 16.40 2.87 12.19
C LEU A 334 15.98 1.45 12.60
N HIS A 335 16.90 0.62 13.08
CA HIS A 335 16.57 -0.72 13.54
C HIS A 335 15.64 -0.72 14.77
N GLN A 336 15.62 0.36 15.57
CA GLN A 336 14.66 0.55 16.68
C GLN A 336 13.19 0.52 16.20
N LEU A 337 12.93 0.82 14.92
CA LEU A 337 11.60 0.69 14.32
C LEU A 337 11.14 -0.77 14.18
N ILE A 338 12.09 -1.69 14.01
CA ILE A 338 11.83 -3.11 13.80
C ILE A 338 11.71 -3.83 15.14
N GLN A 339 12.66 -3.58 16.05
CA GLN A 339 12.70 -4.14 17.40
C GLN A 339 12.69 -3.00 18.43
N LEU A 340 11.52 -2.75 19.00
CA LEU A 340 11.40 -1.85 20.15
C LEU A 340 11.95 -2.57 21.37
N SER A 341 13.12 -2.15 21.83
CA SER A 341 13.68 -2.60 23.11
C SER A 341 12.83 -2.04 24.25
N ALA A 342 12.22 -2.92 25.05
CA ALA A 342 11.43 -2.50 26.20
C ALA A 342 12.33 -1.73 27.19
N GLY A 343 12.02 -0.45 27.42
CA GLY A 343 12.67 0.39 28.42
C GLY A 343 13.72 1.37 27.90
N THR A 344 14.07 1.35 26.62
CA THR A 344 14.95 2.39 26.03
C THR A 344 14.11 3.49 25.38
N PRO A 345 14.29 4.77 25.76
CA PRO A 345 13.66 5.87 25.05
C PRO A 345 14.19 5.90 23.61
N SER A 346 13.26 5.88 22.64
CA SER A 346 13.58 6.03 21.22
C SER A 346 14.36 7.32 20.99
N THR A 347 15.49 7.23 20.29
CA THR A 347 16.21 8.43 19.81
C THR A 347 15.54 9.05 18.59
N LEU A 348 14.55 8.36 18.01
CA LEU A 348 13.80 8.79 16.84
C LEU A 348 12.51 9.53 17.25
N SER A 349 12.27 10.68 16.62
CA SER A 349 10.94 11.28 16.51
C SER A 349 10.26 10.73 15.27
N LEU A 350 9.06 10.18 15.44
CA LEU A 350 8.29 9.54 14.37
C LEU A 350 6.98 10.29 14.20
N GLU A 351 6.74 10.78 12.99
CA GLU A 351 5.57 11.58 12.67
C GLU A 351 4.86 11.04 11.43
N THR A 352 3.52 11.10 11.43
CA THR A 352 2.74 10.90 10.20
C THR A 352 3.05 12.00 9.18
N VAL A 353 2.70 11.80 7.91
CA VAL A 353 2.92 12.82 6.87
C VAL A 353 1.60 13.47 6.49
N ARG A 354 1.43 14.76 6.82
CA ARG A 354 0.23 15.56 6.49
C ARG A 354 0.58 16.71 5.56
N LEU A 355 -0.28 16.94 4.56
CA LEU A 355 -0.26 18.12 3.71
C LEU A 355 -1.55 18.92 3.89
N TRP A 356 -1.46 20.24 3.98
CA TRP A 356 -2.63 21.09 4.20
C TRP A 356 -2.41 22.55 3.77
N GLU A 357 -3.45 23.23 3.32
CA GLU A 357 -3.48 24.71 3.23
C GLU A 357 -4.29 25.33 4.37
N TYR A 358 -5.32 24.60 4.82
CA TYR A 358 -6.09 24.88 6.02
C TYR A 358 -6.04 23.65 6.90
N GLU A 359 -5.47 23.76 8.10
CA GLU A 359 -5.07 22.63 8.94
C GLU A 359 -6.22 21.64 9.21
N ALA A 360 -7.45 22.13 9.44
CA ALA A 360 -8.61 21.24 9.67
C ALA A 360 -8.98 20.38 8.45
N ASN A 361 -8.50 20.72 7.25
CA ASN A 361 -8.73 20.01 5.99
C ASN A 361 -7.45 19.34 5.47
N TYR A 362 -6.59 18.85 6.36
CA TYR A 362 -5.40 18.12 5.95
C TYR A 362 -5.72 16.86 5.15
N VAL A 363 -4.72 16.41 4.41
CA VAL A 363 -4.65 15.06 3.83
C VAL A 363 -3.46 14.34 4.44
N GLU A 364 -3.63 13.08 4.80
CA GLU A 364 -2.57 12.29 5.43
C GLU A 364 -2.15 11.14 4.52
N LEU A 365 -0.84 11.04 4.24
CA LEU A 365 -0.28 9.96 3.41
C LEU A 365 -0.26 8.65 4.20
N ALA A 366 -1.07 7.68 3.76
CA ALA A 366 -1.15 6.40 4.45
C ALA A 366 0.14 5.59 4.31
N GLY A 367 0.56 4.96 5.40
CA GLY A 367 1.74 4.11 5.43
C GLY A 367 3.09 4.86 5.41
N SER A 368 3.08 6.19 5.43
CA SER A 368 4.30 7.01 5.36
C SER A 368 4.74 7.54 6.72
N LEU A 369 6.05 7.78 6.87
CA LEU A 369 6.65 8.36 8.08
C LEU A 369 7.67 9.44 7.75
N MET A 370 7.62 10.51 8.53
CA MET A 370 8.76 11.40 8.75
C MET A 370 9.49 10.89 9.99
N ILE A 371 10.78 10.60 9.83
CA ILE A 371 11.64 10.07 10.89
C ILE A 371 12.75 11.10 11.10
N SER A 372 12.87 11.64 12.30
CA SER A 372 13.95 12.56 12.64
C SER A 372 14.87 11.89 13.67
N HIS A 373 16.18 11.92 13.42
CA HIS A 373 17.22 11.43 14.33
C HIS A 373 18.19 12.58 14.63
N SER A 374 18.18 13.08 15.87
CA SER A 374 18.93 14.28 16.25
C SER A 374 18.58 15.50 15.36
N SER A 375 19.33 16.60 15.44
CA SER A 375 19.07 17.83 14.66
C SER A 375 19.57 17.77 13.20
N SER A 376 20.24 16.69 12.80
CA SER A 376 21.05 16.64 11.57
C SER A 376 20.87 15.37 10.74
N ASN A 377 19.85 14.55 11.03
CA ASN A 377 19.47 13.44 10.17
C ASN A 377 17.95 13.33 10.12
N ALA A 378 17.41 13.18 8.91
CA ALA A 378 16.00 12.90 8.71
C ALA A 378 15.80 11.85 7.63
N PHE A 379 14.68 11.14 7.71
CA PHE A 379 14.32 10.13 6.74
C PHE A 379 12.84 10.21 6.41
N LEU A 380 12.51 10.08 5.13
CA LEU A 380 11.14 9.91 4.66
C LEU A 380 10.97 8.43 4.28
N TYR A 381 10.10 7.72 4.98
CA TYR A 381 9.70 6.37 4.60
C TYR A 381 8.35 6.42 3.91
N THR A 382 8.25 5.78 2.73
CA THR A 382 6.96 5.50 2.08
C THR A 382 6.89 4.05 1.63
N PRO A 383 5.70 3.42 1.58
CA PRO A 383 5.58 2.01 1.20
C PRO A 383 6.03 1.71 -0.23
N ALA A 384 5.83 2.67 -1.15
CA ALA A 384 6.21 2.57 -2.55
C ALA A 384 7.72 2.79 -2.77
N GLN A 385 8.30 3.84 -2.17
CA GLN A 385 9.67 4.28 -2.47
C GLN A 385 10.72 3.81 -1.46
N GLY A 386 10.30 3.16 -0.38
CA GLY A 386 11.19 2.78 0.71
C GLY A 386 11.69 4.01 1.49
N LEU A 387 12.94 3.94 1.95
CA LEU A 387 13.56 4.95 2.80
C LEU A 387 14.31 6.00 1.98
N GLN A 388 13.98 7.27 2.10
CA GLN A 388 14.75 8.38 1.54
C GLN A 388 15.55 9.06 2.66
N VAL A 389 16.87 9.17 2.49
CA VAL A 389 17.78 9.83 3.43
C VAL A 389 17.84 11.32 3.13
N LEU A 390 17.69 12.14 4.16
CA LEU A 390 17.58 13.59 4.08
C LEU A 390 18.44 14.25 5.15
N LYS A 391 18.81 15.51 4.92
CA LYS A 391 19.75 16.21 5.79
C LYS A 391 19.15 16.49 7.17
N ASP A 392 17.95 17.05 7.22
CA ASP A 392 17.30 17.44 8.47
C ASP A 392 15.78 17.52 8.27
N HIS A 393 15.05 17.80 9.35
CA HIS A 393 13.60 17.84 9.33
C HIS A 393 13.04 18.94 8.40
N GLN A 394 13.80 20.02 8.16
CA GLN A 394 13.37 21.06 7.23
C GLN A 394 13.56 20.60 5.78
N ASP A 395 14.70 20.00 5.46
CA ASP A 395 14.97 19.38 4.15
C ASP A 395 13.93 18.30 3.80
N LEU A 396 13.45 17.57 4.80
CA LEU A 396 12.36 16.61 4.65
C LEU A 396 11.05 17.29 4.21
N LYS A 397 10.65 18.38 4.88
CA LYS A 397 9.44 19.14 4.52
C LYS A 397 9.56 19.74 3.12
N ASP A 398 10.72 20.34 2.83
CA ASP A 398 11.00 20.94 1.53
C ASP A 398 10.96 19.89 0.40
N THR A 399 11.45 18.67 0.67
CA THR A 399 11.38 17.53 -0.26
C THR A 399 9.93 17.12 -0.55
N LEU A 400 9.07 17.05 0.46
CA LEU A 400 7.64 16.73 0.26
C LEU A 400 6.92 17.82 -0.55
N LEU A 401 7.20 19.10 -0.31
CA LEU A 401 6.65 20.22 -1.08
C LEU A 401 7.17 20.24 -2.53
N SER A 402 8.44 19.86 -2.72
CA SER A 402 9.05 19.69 -4.04
C SER A 402 8.37 18.56 -4.82
N LYS A 403 8.16 17.39 -4.18
CA LYS A 403 7.42 16.26 -4.76
C LYS A 403 5.99 16.64 -5.14
N PHE A 404 5.30 17.41 -4.30
CA PHE A 404 3.96 17.94 -4.60
C PHE A 404 3.94 18.82 -5.85
N SER A 405 4.98 19.64 -6.04
CA SER A 405 5.05 20.62 -7.13
C SER A 405 5.59 20.04 -8.44
N ALA A 406 6.38 18.97 -8.37
CA ALA A 406 7.07 18.38 -9.50
C ALA A 406 6.16 17.45 -10.32
N VAL A 407 6.16 17.65 -11.64
CA VAL A 407 5.31 16.89 -12.57
C VAL A 407 5.65 15.40 -12.51
N GLY A 408 4.65 14.56 -12.27
CA GLY A 408 4.81 13.10 -12.15
C GLY A 408 5.16 12.63 -10.75
N HIS A 409 5.90 13.42 -9.96
CA HIS A 409 6.18 13.09 -8.55
C HIS A 409 4.97 13.35 -7.65
N GLU A 410 4.03 14.22 -8.07
CA GLU A 410 2.75 14.40 -7.39
C GLU A 410 1.94 13.10 -7.29
N ASP A 411 2.10 12.17 -8.23
CA ASP A 411 1.42 10.87 -8.22
C ASP A 411 1.91 9.95 -7.09
N GLU A 412 3.16 10.12 -6.64
CA GLU A 412 3.76 9.34 -5.54
C GLU A 412 3.03 9.61 -4.22
N LEU A 413 2.67 10.88 -3.97
CA LEU A 413 1.90 11.27 -2.79
C LEU A 413 0.42 10.94 -2.98
N TYR A 414 -0.10 11.18 -4.19
CA TYR A 414 -1.50 10.98 -4.52
C TYR A 414 -1.97 9.52 -4.36
N GLY A 415 -1.10 8.57 -4.69
CA GLY A 415 -1.35 7.13 -4.54
C GLY A 415 -1.63 6.68 -3.10
N LEU A 416 -1.21 7.46 -2.11
CA LEU A 416 -1.29 7.18 -0.67
C LEU A 416 -2.51 7.82 0.01
N LEU A 417 -3.36 8.51 -0.75
CA LEU A 417 -4.53 9.22 -0.27
C LEU A 417 -5.84 8.46 -0.54
N SER A 418 -6.83 8.66 0.33
CA SER A 418 -8.21 8.25 0.04
C SER A 418 -8.80 9.06 -1.13
N LEU A 419 -9.85 8.54 -1.76
CA LEU A 419 -10.55 9.19 -2.87
C LEU A 419 -11.08 10.58 -2.50
N ASP A 420 -11.52 10.78 -1.26
CA ASP A 420 -11.97 12.09 -0.80
C ASP A 420 -10.80 13.06 -0.61
N GLU A 421 -9.73 12.62 0.05
CA GLU A 421 -8.52 13.43 0.24
C GLU A 421 -7.86 13.79 -1.08
N ARG A 422 -7.91 12.90 -2.07
CA ARG A 422 -7.46 13.18 -3.43
C ARG A 422 -8.15 14.40 -4.04
N ASN A 423 -9.45 14.59 -3.78
CA ASN A 423 -10.16 15.80 -4.24
C ASN A 423 -9.66 17.07 -3.54
N ARG A 424 -9.27 16.98 -2.26
CA ARG A 424 -8.68 18.10 -1.53
C ARG A 424 -7.26 18.40 -2.03
N PHE A 425 -6.46 17.36 -2.21
CA PHE A 425 -5.07 17.44 -2.68
C PHE A 425 -4.95 18.10 -4.05
N ILE A 426 -5.83 17.78 -5.02
CA ILE A 426 -5.82 18.45 -6.33
C ILE A 426 -6.18 19.93 -6.25
N GLY A 427 -6.86 20.35 -5.18
CA GLY A 427 -7.24 21.74 -4.91
C GLY A 427 -6.15 22.57 -4.25
N PHE A 428 -5.08 21.95 -3.72
CA PHE A 428 -3.97 22.67 -3.12
C PHE A 428 -3.13 23.40 -4.18
N ASN A 429 -2.63 24.58 -3.80
CA ASN A 429 -1.71 25.43 -4.55
C ASN A 429 -0.36 25.56 -3.83
N HIS A 430 -0.39 25.88 -2.54
CA HIS A 430 0.76 26.11 -1.66
C HIS A 430 0.56 25.39 -0.31
N PRO A 431 0.56 24.05 -0.29
CA PRO A 431 0.38 23.29 0.94
C PRO A 431 1.56 23.52 1.89
N GLN A 432 1.30 23.28 3.17
CA GLN A 432 2.27 23.13 4.25
C GLN A 432 2.39 21.66 4.63
N VAL A 433 3.49 21.31 5.30
CA VAL A 433 3.75 19.95 5.78
C VAL A 433 3.82 19.94 7.30
N SER A 434 3.06 19.03 7.90
CA SER A 434 3.11 18.73 9.33
C SER A 434 3.00 17.22 9.57
N GLY A 435 3.11 16.80 10.82
CA GLY A 435 2.95 15.41 11.21
C GLY A 435 2.45 15.28 12.63
N GLU A 436 1.75 14.19 12.90
CA GLU A 436 1.36 13.81 14.25
C GLU A 436 2.35 12.79 14.80
N VAL A 437 2.86 13.03 16.00
CA VAL A 437 3.83 12.13 16.65
C VAL A 437 3.18 10.79 16.96
N ILE A 438 3.81 9.71 16.52
CA ILE A 438 3.35 8.34 16.77
C ILE A 438 4.41 7.52 17.50
N SER A 439 3.95 6.59 18.33
CA SER A 439 4.79 5.66 19.09
C SER A 439 4.17 4.26 19.17
N GLY A 440 4.88 3.27 19.72
CA GLY A 440 4.38 1.89 19.84
C GLY A 440 4.57 1.08 18.55
N SER A 441 3.65 0.16 18.23
CA SER A 441 3.77 -0.73 17.06
C SER A 441 3.64 0.00 15.73
N ILE A 442 4.73 0.63 15.28
CA ILE A 442 4.77 1.56 14.14
C ILE A 442 4.18 0.95 12.87
N PHE A 443 4.69 -0.19 12.41
CA PHE A 443 4.20 -0.83 11.18
C PHE A 443 2.74 -1.28 11.26
N LYS A 444 2.24 -1.57 12.47
CA LYS A 444 0.82 -1.85 12.71
C LYS A 444 -0.03 -0.60 12.51
N LYS A 445 0.43 0.56 13.02
CA LYS A 445 -0.19 1.86 12.79
C LYS A 445 -0.15 2.29 11.32
N LEU A 446 0.96 2.02 10.63
CA LEU A 446 1.08 2.30 9.20
C LEU A 446 0.05 1.54 8.38
N PHE A 447 -0.11 0.24 8.67
CA PHE A 447 -1.12 -0.57 7.98
C PHE A 447 -2.55 -0.17 8.38
N GLU A 448 -2.79 0.20 9.65
CA GLU A 448 -4.09 0.72 10.09
C GLU A 448 -4.49 1.99 9.33
N ALA A 449 -3.55 2.88 9.04
CA ALA A 449 -3.81 4.07 8.24
C ALA A 449 -4.26 3.68 6.82
N ILE A 450 -3.68 2.64 6.23
CA ILE A 450 -4.08 2.13 4.90
C ILE A 450 -5.49 1.51 4.95
N ILE A 451 -5.81 0.69 5.95
CA ILE A 451 -7.16 0.15 6.16
C ILE A 451 -8.17 1.29 6.35
N THR A 452 -7.80 2.33 7.08
CA THR A 452 -8.64 3.52 7.27
C THR A 452 -8.94 4.20 5.94
N LYS A 453 -7.95 4.38 5.04
CA LYS A 453 -8.19 4.91 3.69
C LYS A 453 -9.10 3.99 2.87
N GLN A 454 -8.96 2.68 3.00
CA GLN A 454 -9.82 1.72 2.31
C GLN A 454 -11.29 1.87 2.71
N LEU A 455 -11.55 2.03 4.01
CA LEU A 455 -12.91 2.27 4.55
C LEU A 455 -13.47 3.62 4.09
N GLN A 456 -12.66 4.67 4.11
CA GLN A 456 -13.03 5.99 3.60
C GLN A 456 -13.36 5.95 2.10
N ASN A 457 -12.61 5.17 1.31
CA ASN A 457 -12.88 4.98 -0.11
C ASN A 457 -14.23 4.30 -0.36
N MET A 458 -14.56 3.26 0.43
CA MET A 458 -15.87 2.61 0.36
C MET A 458 -16.99 3.59 0.70
N GLU A 459 -16.86 4.35 1.78
CA GLU A 459 -17.84 5.35 2.17
C GLU A 459 -18.04 6.39 1.05
N TYR A 460 -16.95 6.92 0.51
CA TYR A 460 -16.98 7.87 -0.59
C TYR A 460 -17.74 7.31 -1.80
N VAL A 461 -17.45 6.08 -2.22
CA VAL A 461 -18.13 5.44 -3.35
C VAL A 461 -19.63 5.27 -3.12
N LEU A 462 -20.04 4.87 -1.93
CA LEU A 462 -21.46 4.71 -1.59
C LEU A 462 -22.17 6.07 -1.58
N GLN A 463 -21.51 7.12 -1.07
CA GLN A 463 -22.03 8.48 -1.16
C GLN A 463 -22.15 8.94 -2.61
N VAL A 464 -21.14 8.71 -3.47
CA VAL A 464 -21.23 9.02 -4.91
C VAL A 464 -22.39 8.28 -5.55
N TYR A 465 -22.54 6.99 -5.28
CA TYR A 465 -23.63 6.19 -5.81
C TYR A 465 -25.00 6.78 -5.44
N ARG A 466 -25.19 7.16 -4.17
CA ARG A 466 -26.43 7.77 -3.66
C ARG A 466 -26.83 9.04 -4.42
N HIS A 467 -25.85 9.83 -4.88
CA HIS A 467 -26.09 11.09 -5.59
C HIS A 467 -26.01 10.99 -7.12
N SER A 468 -25.66 9.83 -7.69
CA SER A 468 -25.27 9.69 -9.11
C SER A 468 -26.41 9.46 -10.12
N ASP A 469 -27.67 9.60 -9.71
CA ASP A 469 -28.85 9.26 -10.52
C ASP A 469 -28.80 7.88 -11.24
N GLY A 470 -27.98 6.94 -10.77
CA GLY A 470 -27.89 5.57 -11.29
C GLY A 470 -27.01 5.42 -12.52
N THR A 471 -26.27 6.47 -12.86
CA THR A 471 -25.30 6.46 -13.98
C THR A 471 -24.03 5.68 -13.66
N VAL A 472 -23.81 5.36 -12.37
CA VAL A 472 -22.59 4.72 -11.87
C VAL A 472 -22.84 3.24 -11.57
N ASN A 473 -21.99 2.38 -12.13
CA ASN A 473 -21.92 0.98 -11.71
C ASN A 473 -21.19 0.87 -10.35
N VAL A 474 -21.97 0.80 -9.27
CA VAL A 474 -21.46 0.78 -7.89
C VAL A 474 -20.61 -0.45 -7.57
N HIS A 475 -20.89 -1.62 -8.16
CA HIS A 475 -20.09 -2.82 -7.94
C HIS A 475 -18.68 -2.65 -8.47
N ALA A 476 -18.56 -2.18 -9.70
CA ALA A 476 -17.28 -1.92 -10.34
C ALA A 476 -16.51 -0.78 -9.65
N LEU A 477 -17.22 0.27 -9.23
CA LEU A 477 -16.62 1.40 -8.54
C LEU A 477 -16.11 1.01 -7.15
N LEU A 478 -16.89 0.22 -6.40
CA LEU A 478 -16.49 -0.24 -5.07
C LEU A 478 -15.30 -1.19 -5.15
N ASP A 479 -15.33 -2.17 -6.06
CA ASP A 479 -14.19 -3.10 -6.21
C ASP A 479 -12.90 -2.31 -6.40
N LYS A 480 -12.88 -1.37 -7.34
CA LYS A 480 -11.74 -0.48 -7.59
C LYS A 480 -11.34 0.38 -6.40
N ALA A 481 -12.30 0.89 -5.63
CA ALA A 481 -12.05 1.72 -4.46
C ALA A 481 -11.42 0.95 -3.28
N LEU A 482 -11.63 -0.36 -3.24
CA LEU A 482 -10.99 -1.26 -2.28
C LEU A 482 -9.56 -1.65 -2.67
N ASP A 483 -9.07 -1.27 -3.86
CA ASP A 483 -7.69 -1.51 -4.29
C ASP A 483 -6.71 -0.62 -3.51
N ILE A 484 -5.98 -1.22 -2.58
CA ILE A 484 -4.98 -0.56 -1.74
C ILE A 484 -3.54 -0.91 -2.13
N ARG A 485 -3.32 -1.62 -3.25
CA ARG A 485 -1.98 -2.11 -3.61
C ARG A 485 -0.96 -0.99 -3.76
N SER A 486 -1.37 0.15 -4.35
CA SER A 486 -0.51 1.33 -4.49
C SER A 486 -0.10 1.95 -3.15
N MET A 487 -0.84 1.68 -2.07
CA MET A 487 -0.52 2.15 -0.72
C MET A 487 0.43 1.21 0.02
N ILE A 488 0.70 0.01 -0.52
CA ILE A 488 1.51 -1.02 0.14
C ILE A 488 2.85 -1.21 -0.60
N SER A 489 2.82 -1.40 -1.91
CA SER A 489 4.02 -1.63 -2.71
C SER A 489 3.74 -1.44 -4.21
N ASP A 490 4.65 -0.78 -4.92
CA ASP A 490 4.60 -0.67 -6.37
C ASP A 490 4.71 -2.03 -7.06
N GLN A 491 5.41 -3.00 -6.45
CA GLN A 491 5.53 -4.34 -7.01
C GLN A 491 4.18 -5.06 -7.07
N LEU A 492 3.28 -4.86 -6.10
CA LEU A 492 1.93 -5.42 -6.12
C LEU A 492 1.09 -4.94 -7.31
N LEU A 493 1.42 -3.78 -7.88
CA LEU A 493 0.77 -3.26 -9.09
C LEU A 493 1.20 -4.01 -10.36
N THR A 494 2.36 -4.66 -10.33
CA THR A 494 2.92 -5.43 -11.46
C THR A 494 2.40 -6.87 -11.53
N LEU A 495 1.90 -7.39 -10.41
CA LEU A 495 1.44 -8.76 -10.28
C LEU A 495 0.02 -8.98 -10.86
N ASN A 496 -0.27 -10.21 -11.27
CA ASN A 496 -1.55 -10.56 -11.89
C ASN A 496 -2.69 -10.62 -10.86
N VAL A 497 -3.70 -9.75 -11.06
CA VAL A 497 -4.85 -9.57 -10.17
C VAL A 497 -6.06 -10.46 -10.48
N GLN A 498 -5.95 -11.41 -11.42
CA GLN A 498 -7.01 -12.37 -11.76
C GLN A 498 -8.36 -11.70 -12.09
N GLY A 499 -8.32 -10.53 -12.75
CA GLY A 499 -9.52 -9.78 -13.15
C GLY A 499 -10.08 -8.80 -12.09
N ARG A 500 -9.58 -8.83 -10.85
CA ARG A 500 -9.92 -7.84 -9.81
C ARG A 500 -9.42 -6.44 -10.21
N TRP A 501 -10.17 -5.40 -9.85
CA TRP A 501 -9.78 -3.99 -10.01
C TRP A 501 -9.55 -3.53 -11.47
N SER A 502 -10.03 -4.29 -12.45
CA SER A 502 -9.74 -4.14 -13.88
C SER A 502 -10.49 -2.99 -14.59
N THR A 503 -11.24 -2.15 -13.87
CA THR A 503 -12.09 -1.09 -14.45
C THR A 503 -11.35 0.22 -14.74
N ARG A 504 -10.25 0.14 -15.49
CA ARG A 504 -9.75 1.27 -16.28
C ARG A 504 -9.95 0.97 -17.77
N PRO A 505 -10.36 1.95 -18.59
CA PRO A 505 -10.03 1.91 -20.00
C PRO A 505 -8.51 1.78 -20.07
N VAL A 506 -8.05 0.72 -20.73
CA VAL A 506 -6.66 0.51 -21.06
C VAL A 506 -6.23 1.69 -21.94
N LEU A 507 -5.64 2.73 -21.35
CA LEU A 507 -4.78 3.64 -22.08
C LEU A 507 -3.43 2.92 -22.22
N SER A 508 -3.38 1.95 -23.13
CA SER A 508 -2.14 1.33 -23.59
C SER A 508 -1.32 2.38 -24.33
N GLY A 509 -0.35 2.95 -23.64
CA GLY A 509 0.71 3.77 -24.21
C GLY A 509 1.86 3.83 -23.21
N LYS A 510 3.10 3.88 -23.68
CA LYS A 510 4.33 3.92 -22.86
C LYS A 510 4.48 5.18 -21.97
N GLN A 511 3.41 5.96 -21.81
CA GLN A 511 3.26 7.02 -20.84
C GLN A 511 1.87 6.87 -20.24
N LEU A 512 1.78 6.29 -19.03
CA LEU A 512 0.56 6.44 -18.23
C LEU A 512 0.40 7.95 -17.98
N PRO A 513 -0.70 8.59 -18.40
CA PRO A 513 -0.95 9.97 -18.03
C PRO A 513 -1.02 10.06 -16.49
N SER A 514 -0.40 11.09 -15.91
CA SER A 514 -0.41 11.29 -14.45
C SER A 514 -1.83 11.19 -13.90
N LEU A 515 -1.97 10.47 -12.77
CA LEU A 515 -3.26 10.28 -12.10
C LEU A 515 -3.82 11.63 -11.65
N VAL A 516 -2.95 12.45 -11.07
CA VAL A 516 -3.29 13.82 -10.65
C VAL A 516 -3.76 14.64 -11.85
N LEU A 517 -3.09 14.56 -13.00
CA LEU A 517 -3.49 15.29 -14.19
C LEU A 517 -4.83 14.80 -14.76
N ALA A 518 -5.06 13.48 -14.75
CA ALA A 518 -6.32 12.90 -15.19
C ALA A 518 -7.50 13.32 -14.31
N ASP A 519 -7.32 13.28 -12.98
CA ASP A 519 -8.38 13.64 -12.03
C ASP A 519 -8.58 15.16 -11.96
N LYS A 520 -7.52 15.97 -12.10
CA LYS A 520 -7.65 17.44 -12.31
C LYS A 520 -8.44 17.74 -13.58
N ALA A 521 -8.15 17.04 -14.68
CA ALA A 521 -8.92 17.20 -15.92
C ALA A 521 -10.39 16.80 -15.74
N ALA A 522 -10.68 15.69 -15.06
CA ALA A 522 -12.04 15.27 -14.75
C ALA A 522 -12.78 16.30 -13.87
N ALA A 523 -12.11 16.87 -12.86
CA ALA A 523 -12.65 17.94 -12.03
C ALA A 523 -13.00 19.18 -12.86
N PHE A 524 -12.11 19.62 -13.76
CA PHE A 524 -12.42 20.74 -14.66
C PHE A 524 -13.56 20.45 -15.63
N VAL A 525 -13.62 19.24 -16.19
CA VAL A 525 -14.73 18.82 -17.06
C VAL A 525 -16.05 18.91 -16.30
N LYS A 526 -16.08 18.43 -15.05
CA LYS A 526 -17.25 18.56 -14.18
C LYS A 526 -17.60 20.03 -13.94
N THR A 527 -16.65 20.87 -13.52
CA THR A 527 -16.88 22.30 -13.31
C THR A 527 -17.44 22.99 -14.56
N PHE A 528 -16.90 22.69 -15.74
CA PHE A 528 -17.41 23.25 -17.00
C PHE A 528 -18.81 22.75 -17.32
N SER A 529 -19.10 21.47 -17.08
CA SER A 529 -20.44 20.89 -17.25
C SER A 529 -21.46 21.53 -16.32
N ASP A 530 -21.11 21.73 -15.05
CA ASP A 530 -21.99 22.32 -14.04
C ASP A 530 -22.31 23.78 -14.38
N VAL A 531 -21.29 24.57 -14.72
CA VAL A 531 -21.47 25.97 -15.18
C VAL A 531 -22.31 26.02 -16.45
N LYS A 532 -22.07 25.13 -17.42
CA LYS A 532 -22.87 25.03 -18.65
C LYS A 532 -24.33 24.67 -18.36
N SER A 533 -24.56 23.71 -17.47
CA SER A 533 -25.91 23.27 -17.08
C SER A 533 -26.70 24.40 -16.42
N LEU A 534 -26.08 25.10 -15.46
CA LEU A 534 -26.67 26.26 -14.80
C LEU A 534 -27.00 27.38 -15.80
N LEU A 535 -26.08 27.70 -16.70
CA LEU A 535 -26.33 28.68 -17.76
C LEU A 535 -27.46 28.23 -18.69
N SER A 536 -27.48 26.96 -19.08
CA SER A 536 -28.52 26.41 -19.97
C SER A 536 -29.90 26.46 -19.32
N ALA A 537 -30.01 26.16 -18.02
CA ALA A 537 -31.24 26.27 -17.25
C ALA A 537 -31.71 27.73 -17.14
N GLU A 538 -30.79 28.68 -16.92
CA GLU A 538 -31.14 30.11 -16.92
C GLU A 538 -31.62 30.58 -18.29
N PHE A 539 -30.89 30.26 -19.36
CA PHE A 539 -31.32 30.61 -20.73
C PHE A 539 -32.68 29.99 -21.07
N ALA A 540 -32.99 28.80 -20.59
CA ALA A 540 -34.31 28.19 -20.76
C ALA A 540 -35.43 28.95 -20.01
N SER A 541 -35.10 29.70 -18.95
CA SER A 541 -36.03 30.53 -18.17
C SER A 541 -36.19 31.97 -18.69
N GLN A 542 -35.63 32.29 -19.87
CA GLN A 542 -35.66 33.64 -20.41
C GLN A 542 -37.11 34.12 -20.65
N PRO A 543 -37.49 35.33 -20.15
CA PRO A 543 -38.80 35.90 -20.44
C PRO A 543 -38.87 36.37 -21.90
N ILE A 544 -39.93 35.98 -22.62
CA ILE A 544 -40.15 36.31 -24.05
C ILE A 544 -41.30 37.33 -24.21
N GLU A 545 -41.99 37.67 -23.12
CA GLU A 545 -43.25 38.42 -23.12
C GLU A 545 -43.09 39.92 -23.43
N SER A 546 -41.95 40.54 -23.07
CA SER A 546 -41.69 41.95 -23.41
C SER A 546 -40.19 42.30 -23.45
N LEU A 547 -39.87 43.32 -24.25
CA LEU A 547 -38.52 43.83 -24.46
C LEU A 547 -37.92 44.47 -23.18
N ALA A 548 -38.79 45.04 -22.33
CA ALA A 548 -38.40 45.58 -21.03
C ALA A 548 -37.96 44.48 -20.05
N LEU A 549 -38.70 43.35 -20.00
CA LEU A 549 -38.34 42.20 -19.16
C LEU A 549 -37.07 41.50 -19.66
N GLN A 550 -36.87 41.41 -20.97
CA GLN A 550 -35.63 40.88 -21.55
C GLN A 550 -34.41 41.72 -21.20
N SER A 551 -34.52 43.05 -21.27
CA SER A 551 -33.42 43.96 -20.92
C SER A 551 -32.98 43.77 -19.46
N VAL A 552 -33.94 43.69 -18.53
CA VAL A 552 -33.67 43.45 -17.10
C VAL A 552 -33.07 42.06 -16.86
N TYR A 553 -33.54 41.04 -17.59
CA TYR A 553 -33.00 39.68 -17.51
C TYR A 553 -31.53 39.61 -17.99
N LEU A 554 -31.22 40.20 -19.14
CA LEU A 554 -29.86 40.22 -19.70
C LEU A 554 -28.86 40.97 -18.81
N GLU A 555 -29.27 42.09 -18.20
CA GLU A 555 -28.43 42.81 -17.23
C GLU A 555 -28.11 41.95 -15.99
N LYS A 556 -29.08 41.17 -15.49
CA LYS A 556 -28.88 40.23 -14.37
C LYS A 556 -27.99 39.05 -14.74
N LEU A 557 -27.90 38.69 -16.02
CA LEU A 557 -27.13 37.55 -16.53
C LEU A 557 -25.62 37.85 -16.68
N LYS A 558 -25.25 39.12 -16.89
CA LYS A 558 -23.85 39.58 -17.06
C LYS A 558 -22.86 39.02 -16.02
N PRO A 559 -23.09 39.09 -14.69
CA PRO A 559 -22.13 38.57 -13.71
C PRO A 559 -21.92 37.06 -13.82
N ARG A 560 -22.93 36.30 -14.25
CA ARG A 560 -22.84 34.84 -14.41
C ARG A 560 -22.07 34.44 -15.66
N ILE A 561 -22.27 35.17 -16.76
CA ILE A 561 -21.46 35.02 -17.97
C ILE A 561 -20.00 35.37 -17.68
N ALA A 562 -19.73 36.47 -16.96
CA ALA A 562 -18.39 36.85 -16.54
C ALA A 562 -17.73 35.77 -15.65
N HIS A 563 -18.48 35.19 -14.72
CA HIS A 563 -18.02 34.06 -13.93
C HIS A 563 -17.68 32.84 -14.81
N ALA A 564 -18.53 32.47 -15.76
CA ALA A 564 -18.29 31.34 -16.67
C ALA A 564 -17.04 31.54 -17.54
N PHE A 565 -16.83 32.75 -18.08
CA PHE A 565 -15.60 33.08 -18.81
C PHE A 565 -14.36 33.03 -17.91
N SER A 566 -14.46 33.51 -16.67
CA SER A 566 -13.36 33.43 -15.70
C SER A 566 -12.98 31.98 -15.38
N VAL A 567 -13.97 31.10 -15.18
CA VAL A 567 -13.77 29.66 -14.97
C VAL A 567 -13.09 29.02 -16.19
N GLY A 568 -13.55 29.35 -17.41
CA GLY A 568 -12.94 28.86 -18.65
C GLY A 568 -11.48 29.32 -18.82
N LEU A 569 -11.19 30.59 -18.56
CA LEU A 569 -9.85 31.17 -18.62
C LEU A 569 -8.90 30.55 -17.59
N ARG A 570 -9.36 30.33 -16.34
CA ARG A 570 -8.54 29.66 -15.30
C ARG A 570 -8.17 28.23 -15.69
N GLY A 571 -9.12 27.48 -16.24
CA GLY A 571 -8.86 26.13 -16.72
C GLY A 571 -7.90 26.07 -17.92
N PHE A 572 -7.92 27.09 -18.79
CA PHE A 572 -6.96 27.23 -19.89
C PHE A 572 -5.56 27.61 -19.41
N SER A 573 -5.44 28.58 -18.49
CA SER A 573 -4.16 29.08 -17.96
C SER A 573 -3.40 28.02 -17.15
N ILE A 574 -4.08 27.13 -16.42
CA ILE A 574 -3.43 26.01 -15.70
C ILE A 574 -2.89 24.96 -16.68
N ARG A 575 -3.60 24.68 -17.79
CA ARG A 575 -3.09 23.82 -18.86
C ARG A 575 -1.91 24.47 -19.58
N ALA A 576 -1.99 25.76 -19.89
CA ALA A 576 -0.94 26.50 -20.61
C ALA A 576 0.34 26.72 -19.78
N GLY A 577 0.20 27.06 -18.48
CA GLY A 577 1.33 27.24 -17.57
C GLY A 577 2.14 25.96 -17.33
N ARG A 578 1.49 24.79 -17.37
CA ARG A 578 2.16 23.48 -17.27
C ARG A 578 2.61 22.91 -18.64
N PHE A 579 1.99 23.31 -19.76
CA PHE A 579 2.50 22.99 -21.10
C PHE A 579 3.78 23.76 -21.45
N CYS A 580 3.94 25.01 -20.98
CA CYS A 580 5.17 25.78 -21.14
C CYS A 580 6.37 25.16 -20.41
N GLY A 581 6.15 24.28 -19.42
CA GLY A 581 7.20 23.47 -18.80
C GLY A 581 7.81 22.41 -19.74
N ARG A 582 7.12 22.05 -20.84
CA ARG A 582 7.65 21.18 -21.91
C ARG A 582 8.47 21.91 -22.98
N LEU A 583 8.54 23.24 -22.96
CA LEU A 583 9.21 24.05 -23.99
C LEU A 583 10.30 24.99 -23.46
N ARG A 584 10.92 24.68 -22.31
CA ARG A 584 12.22 25.29 -21.96
C ARG A 584 13.36 24.30 -22.21
N PRO A 585 14.22 24.54 -23.22
CA PRO A 585 15.53 23.90 -23.27
C PRO A 585 16.48 24.61 -22.31
N GLY A 586 17.07 23.84 -21.38
CA GLY A 586 18.37 24.08 -20.76
C GLY A 586 18.53 25.32 -19.85
N SER A 587 18.68 25.08 -18.54
CA SER A 587 19.79 25.67 -17.78
C SER A 587 19.97 25.02 -16.41
N LYS A 588 21.14 24.37 -16.28
CA LYS A 588 21.90 24.08 -15.04
C LYS A 588 21.28 23.13 -14.01
N PHE A 589 21.20 21.85 -14.36
CA PHE A 589 21.56 20.76 -13.45
C PHE A 589 22.56 19.85 -14.16
N SER A 590 23.83 20.22 -14.07
CA SER A 590 24.94 19.32 -14.35
C SER A 590 26.13 19.79 -13.53
N ARG A 591 26.31 19.16 -12.36
CA ARG A 591 27.59 18.77 -11.77
C ARG A 591 27.28 17.89 -10.56
N GLN A 592 27.93 16.73 -10.52
CA GLN A 592 27.84 15.63 -9.53
C GLN A 592 26.85 14.50 -9.85
N SER A 593 26.99 13.87 -11.02
CA SER A 593 26.71 12.44 -11.22
C SER A 593 27.36 11.95 -12.53
N ALA A 594 28.67 12.12 -12.66
CA ALA A 594 29.43 11.61 -13.80
C ALA A 594 30.93 11.51 -13.45
N ALA A 595 31.26 10.61 -12.53
CA ALA A 595 32.63 10.13 -12.35
C ALA A 595 32.61 8.77 -11.61
N GLN A 596 32.11 7.71 -12.26
CA GLN A 596 32.55 6.31 -12.02
C GLN A 596 31.83 5.36 -12.98
N ARG A 597 32.19 5.46 -14.26
CA ARG A 597 32.16 4.33 -15.23
C ARG A 597 33.28 4.57 -16.22
N ARG A 598 34.49 4.21 -15.82
CA ARG A 598 35.66 3.81 -16.62
C ARG A 598 36.87 3.67 -15.68
N ASN A 599 36.92 2.55 -14.98
CA ASN A 599 37.99 1.55 -15.02
C ASN A 599 37.57 0.39 -14.15
#